data_AF-A0A7Y7CE90-F1
#
_entry.id   AF-A0A7Y7CE90-F1
#
_cell.length_a   1.000
_cell.length_b   1.000
_cell.length_c   1.000
_cell.angle_alpha   90.00
_cell.angle_beta   90.00
_cell.angle_gamma   90.00
#
_symmetry.space_group_name_H-M   'P 1'
#
loop_
_entity.id
_entity.type
_entity.pdbx_description
1 polymer ?
#
loop_
_entity_poly.entity_id
_entity_poly.type
_entity_poly.pdbx_seq_one_letter_code
_entity_poly.pdbx_strand_id
1 'polypeptide(L)'
;MTPNSSPPAPVSRPRRLGWGFLVIALVVAGVGWWSWRRVAGDEEVSNEPPALADGQKRAPGEAPPKSGSGSSAALERRSSPGTEDMRVSVLDPAQRERLERRELWAERLERAKRTLESYVSATRYPPQSRSIREHPDQVELAEPERTRPLSREHPDVQLRLKQDRVFVVGDEVVHFFVSCEDAQRQPRPCQVLSASAHEAEHMQGAGAVPAVPVAFTDDGAGGDALAGDGIFTGRFQPSKQGFPLYSGTLRVDVQVRSDKAEGTAFLDILYTNSPPAAFTGKVREVLADGSLGLYLGINVRKAGRYVVAGRIDDESGEPFAHVSFNEELNEGQQEVKLTVFGKLVLDEAPTFPLRLRDVEGFLLKESGDPDRELMTTMRGSVHTTNEYPPTSFSPAEWVSEERRRYVDEYTRDVDEAQHMFDQTFDEGKRP
;
A
#
# COMPACT_ATOMS: atom_id res chain seq x y z
N MET A 1 -45.65 45.88 34.30
CA MET A 1 -45.27 46.08 35.72
C MET A 1 -43.96 45.36 35.95
N THR A 2 -42.92 46.15 36.20
CA THR A 2 -41.52 45.81 36.50
C THR A 2 -41.38 45.31 37.96
N PRO A 3 -40.17 45.15 38.53
CA PRO A 3 -39.07 44.23 38.19
C PRO A 3 -38.47 43.58 39.50
N ASN A 4 -37.44 42.73 39.39
CA ASN A 4 -36.14 43.05 40.04
C ASN A 4 -35.05 41.99 39.78
N SER A 5 -34.09 42.47 39.01
CA SER A 5 -32.71 42.06 38.83
C SER A 5 -31.84 42.29 40.07
N SER A 6 -30.85 41.42 40.29
CA SER A 6 -29.71 41.65 41.20
C SER A 6 -28.38 41.61 40.41
N PRO A 7 -27.33 42.34 40.86
CA PRO A 7 -26.26 42.90 40.03
C PRO A 7 -24.97 42.06 39.95
N PRO A 8 -24.04 42.40 39.03
CA PRO A 8 -22.75 41.69 38.88
C PRO A 8 -21.64 42.25 39.81
N ALA A 9 -20.64 41.39 40.08
CA ALA A 9 -19.41 41.70 40.81
C ALA A 9 -18.20 41.89 39.86
N PRO A 10 -17.09 42.53 40.30
CA PRO A 10 -16.39 43.52 39.50
C PRO A 10 -15.17 43.02 38.71
N VAL A 11 -14.85 43.79 37.66
CA VAL A 11 -13.63 43.76 36.87
C VAL A 11 -12.45 44.32 37.68
N SER A 12 -11.35 43.56 37.76
CA SER A 12 -10.05 44.08 38.20
C SER A 12 -8.89 43.54 37.36
N ARG A 13 -8.38 44.38 36.47
CA ARG A 13 -6.96 44.50 36.05
C ARG A 13 -6.58 45.98 36.28
N PRO A 14 -5.31 46.43 36.38
CA PRO A 14 -4.05 45.80 35.97
C PRO A 14 -2.83 46.04 36.91
N ARG A 15 -1.68 45.40 36.60
CA ARG A 15 -0.27 45.88 36.80
C ARG A 15 0.65 44.77 36.29
N ARG A 16 1.31 44.87 35.12
CA ARG A 16 2.57 45.57 34.81
C ARG A 16 3.68 45.38 35.85
N LEU A 17 4.59 44.44 35.56
CA LEU A 17 6.06 44.44 35.75
C LEU A 17 6.49 43.18 34.95
N GLY A 18 7.20 43.20 33.83
CA GLY A 18 8.31 44.05 33.47
C GLY A 18 9.56 43.49 34.15
N TRP A 19 10.33 42.69 33.43
CA TRP A 19 11.81 42.58 33.43
C TRP A 19 12.19 41.68 32.25
N GLY A 20 12.92 42.25 31.29
CA GLY A 20 13.58 41.54 30.21
C GLY A 20 15.09 41.61 30.39
N PHE A 21 15.83 40.80 29.62
CA PHE A 21 17.12 41.07 28.96
C PHE A 21 17.40 39.82 28.09
N LEU A 22 17.33 39.94 26.75
CA LEU A 22 18.41 40.16 25.76
C LEU A 22 19.32 38.92 25.55
N VAL A 23 19.20 38.20 24.42
CA VAL A 23 19.92 38.36 23.11
C VAL A 23 21.31 37.69 23.19
N ILE A 24 21.69 36.76 22.30
CA ILE A 24 22.39 37.01 21.02
C ILE A 24 22.27 35.76 20.11
N ALA A 25 22.13 36.01 18.81
CA ALA A 25 22.15 35.04 17.71
C ALA A 25 23.57 34.54 17.37
N LEU A 26 23.68 33.34 16.79
CA LEU A 26 24.73 33.03 15.82
C LEU A 26 24.32 31.89 14.89
N VAL A 27 24.29 32.22 13.60
CA VAL A 27 24.28 31.32 12.44
C VAL A 27 25.71 30.82 12.22
N VAL A 28 25.88 29.55 11.82
CA VAL A 28 26.72 29.07 10.69
C VAL A 28 26.93 27.54 10.77
N ALA A 29 26.48 26.88 9.70
CA ALA A 29 27.02 25.72 8.97
C ALA A 29 27.57 24.48 9.68
N GLY A 30 27.28 23.30 9.09
CA GLY A 30 28.22 22.18 9.15
C GLY A 30 27.64 20.81 8.86
N VAL A 31 27.73 20.41 7.59
CA VAL A 31 27.70 19.03 7.08
C VAL A 31 28.53 18.06 7.93
N GLY A 32 28.02 16.84 8.15
CA GLY A 32 28.86 15.63 8.06
C GLY A 32 28.97 14.72 9.29
N TRP A 33 28.51 13.48 9.05
CA TRP A 33 29.19 12.21 9.39
C TRP A 33 28.98 11.53 10.76
N TRP A 34 29.01 10.20 10.63
CA TRP A 34 29.35 9.13 11.58
C TRP A 34 28.17 8.49 12.32
N SER A 35 27.69 7.30 11.95
CA SER A 35 28.31 5.97 11.90
C SER A 35 28.82 5.44 13.25
N TRP A 36 28.27 4.28 13.62
CA TRP A 36 28.68 3.29 14.64
C TRP A 36 28.41 3.56 16.13
N ARG A 37 27.61 2.66 16.73
CA ARG A 37 28.21 1.51 17.44
C ARG A 37 27.28 0.29 17.54
N ARG A 38 27.78 -0.83 17.02
CA ARG A 38 27.54 -2.18 17.53
C ARG A 38 28.24 -2.33 18.89
N VAL A 39 27.61 -3.08 19.79
CA VAL A 39 28.23 -3.98 20.80
C VAL A 39 27.28 -5.18 20.83
N ALA A 40 27.58 -6.26 20.11
CA ALA A 40 28.42 -7.40 20.46
C ALA A 40 27.63 -8.50 21.19
N GLY A 41 27.59 -9.66 20.53
CA GLY A 41 27.05 -10.94 20.97
C GLY A 41 27.36 -11.93 19.85
N ASP A 42 28.52 -12.56 19.96
CA ASP A 42 29.10 -13.50 19.00
C ASP A 42 28.23 -14.75 18.85
N GLU A 43 27.86 -15.09 17.61
CA GLU A 43 27.67 -16.49 17.23
C GLU A 43 28.18 -16.68 15.80
N GLU A 44 29.12 -17.61 15.72
CA GLU A 44 30.00 -17.93 14.60
C GLU A 44 29.25 -18.85 13.62
N VAL A 45 28.96 -18.40 12.40
CA VAL A 45 28.53 -19.30 11.32
C VAL A 45 29.21 -18.91 10.00
N SER A 46 30.08 -19.81 9.57
CA SER A 46 30.83 -19.83 8.33
C SER A 46 29.93 -19.92 7.10
N ASN A 47 30.24 -19.11 6.07
CA ASN A 47 29.65 -19.19 4.74
C ASN A 47 30.41 -20.21 3.88
N GLU A 48 29.72 -21.25 3.41
CA GLU A 48 30.13 -22.07 2.26
C GLU A 48 28.91 -22.27 1.35
N PRO A 49 29.02 -22.05 0.02
CA PRO A 49 27.87 -22.07 -0.90
C PRO A 49 27.38 -23.51 -1.19
N PRO A 50 26.08 -23.71 -1.48
CA PRO A 50 25.53 -25.05 -1.63
C PRO A 50 25.96 -25.72 -2.95
N ALA A 51 26.63 -26.86 -2.78
CA ALA A 51 26.85 -27.86 -3.82
C ALA A 51 25.57 -28.67 -4.08
N LEU A 52 25.30 -28.91 -5.35
CA LEU A 52 24.33 -29.86 -5.89
C LEU A 52 24.68 -31.28 -5.43
N ALA A 53 23.71 -32.01 -4.87
CA ALA A 53 23.84 -33.43 -4.53
C ALA A 53 22.89 -34.30 -5.38
N ASP A 54 23.53 -35.01 -6.31
CA ASP A 54 23.42 -36.45 -6.64
C ASP A 54 22.08 -37.18 -6.79
N GLY A 55 22.04 -38.05 -7.82
CA GLY A 55 21.65 -39.44 -7.58
C GLY A 55 20.90 -40.19 -8.67
N GLN A 56 21.48 -40.34 -9.87
CA GLN A 56 20.95 -41.22 -10.93
C GLN A 56 21.80 -42.51 -11.03
N LYS A 57 21.18 -43.68 -10.81
CA LYS A 57 21.73 -44.99 -11.20
C LYS A 57 20.61 -45.92 -11.69
N ARG A 58 20.64 -46.29 -12.97
CA ARG A 58 20.38 -47.65 -13.48
C ARG A 58 20.76 -47.77 -14.96
N ALA A 59 21.38 -48.90 -15.30
CA ALA A 59 21.70 -49.39 -16.64
C ALA A 59 20.95 -50.74 -16.86
N PRO A 60 21.19 -51.50 -17.93
CA PRO A 60 20.91 -51.27 -19.36
C PRO A 60 19.97 -52.37 -19.94
N GLY A 61 19.51 -52.25 -21.19
CA GLY A 61 18.84 -53.37 -21.88
C GLY A 61 18.15 -53.05 -23.21
N GLU A 62 18.84 -53.40 -24.30
CA GLU A 62 18.34 -54.06 -25.53
C GLU A 62 17.26 -53.42 -26.45
N ALA A 63 17.62 -53.37 -27.74
CA ALA A 63 16.77 -53.16 -28.93
C ALA A 63 16.81 -54.46 -29.79
N PRO A 64 16.36 -54.55 -31.07
CA PRO A 64 15.41 -53.80 -31.94
C PRO A 64 14.40 -54.83 -32.58
N PRO A 65 13.88 -54.82 -33.86
CA PRO A 65 13.94 -53.84 -34.98
C PRO A 65 12.65 -53.67 -35.83
N LYS A 66 12.67 -52.70 -36.77
CA LYS A 66 12.44 -52.85 -38.24
C LYS A 66 12.40 -51.48 -38.95
N SER A 67 13.36 -51.21 -39.84
CA SER A 67 13.29 -51.21 -41.32
C SER A 67 12.49 -50.05 -41.92
N GLY A 68 12.99 -49.25 -42.87
CA GLY A 68 14.24 -49.32 -43.62
C GLY A 68 14.31 -48.22 -44.69
N SER A 69 15.43 -48.18 -45.41
CA SER A 69 15.58 -47.66 -46.79
C SER A 69 17.07 -47.69 -47.16
N GLY A 70 17.48 -48.74 -47.90
CA GLY A 70 18.62 -48.66 -48.82
C GLY A 70 18.16 -47.99 -50.13
N SER A 71 18.99 -47.59 -51.08
CA SER A 71 20.35 -47.98 -51.42
C SER A 71 20.81 -47.05 -52.55
N SER A 72 22.08 -46.65 -52.59
CA SER A 72 22.93 -46.80 -53.79
C SER A 72 24.32 -46.18 -53.56
N ALA A 73 25.33 -46.94 -53.97
CA ALA A 73 26.76 -46.72 -53.79
C ALA A 73 27.41 -46.01 -54.98
N ALA A 74 28.56 -45.34 -54.74
CA ALA A 74 29.79 -45.31 -55.57
C ALA A 74 30.75 -44.28 -54.95
N LEU A 75 31.91 -44.68 -54.40
CA LEU A 75 33.23 -44.64 -55.05
C LEU A 75 33.57 -43.28 -55.69
N GLU A 76 34.43 -42.48 -55.05
CA GLU A 76 35.84 -42.30 -55.44
C GLU A 76 36.50 -41.12 -54.71
N ARG A 77 37.77 -41.32 -54.39
CA ARG A 77 38.64 -40.37 -53.71
C ARG A 77 39.57 -39.75 -54.76
N ARG A 78 39.75 -38.43 -54.64
CA ARG A 78 40.81 -37.56 -55.21
C ARG A 78 40.57 -36.98 -56.60
N SER A 79 40.26 -35.68 -56.62
CA SER A 79 41.08 -34.64 -57.27
C SER A 79 40.72 -33.28 -56.64
N SER A 80 41.71 -32.60 -56.08
CA SER A 80 41.63 -31.17 -55.68
C SER A 80 41.83 -30.27 -56.93
N PRO A 81 41.92 -28.94 -56.78
CA PRO A 81 40.94 -27.98 -56.32
C PRO A 81 40.63 -26.95 -57.44
N GLY A 82 39.40 -26.44 -57.50
CA GLY A 82 39.02 -25.36 -58.42
C GLY A 82 38.06 -24.43 -57.71
N THR A 83 38.61 -23.30 -57.27
CA THR A 83 38.04 -21.97 -57.09
C THR A 83 36.51 -21.79 -57.11
N GLU A 84 36.03 -21.06 -56.09
CA GLU A 84 34.71 -20.40 -55.99
C GLU A 84 33.55 -21.37 -55.67
N ASP A 85 33.01 -21.41 -54.45
CA ASP A 85 32.22 -20.31 -53.91
C ASP A 85 32.29 -20.25 -52.37
N MET A 86 33.11 -19.31 -51.90
CA MET A 86 33.13 -18.80 -50.54
C MET A 86 31.95 -17.83 -50.36
N ARG A 87 30.92 -18.20 -49.60
CA ARG A 87 30.07 -17.23 -48.88
C ARG A 87 29.63 -17.76 -47.52
N VAL A 88 30.59 -18.19 -46.70
CA VAL A 88 30.42 -18.11 -45.25
C VAL A 88 31.13 -16.83 -44.83
N SER A 89 30.35 -15.79 -44.58
CA SER A 89 30.83 -14.47 -44.17
C SER A 89 31.46 -14.58 -42.78
N VAL A 90 32.75 -14.90 -42.71
CA VAL A 90 33.54 -14.86 -41.48
C VAL A 90 33.84 -13.39 -41.20
N LEU A 91 33.01 -12.75 -40.38
CA LEU A 91 33.32 -11.43 -39.84
C LEU A 91 34.68 -11.50 -39.13
N ASP A 92 35.56 -10.54 -39.44
CA ASP A 92 36.83 -10.32 -38.75
C ASP A 92 36.58 -10.22 -37.22
N PRO A 93 37.38 -10.85 -36.34
CA PRO A 93 37.23 -10.71 -34.90
C PRO A 93 37.05 -9.26 -34.41
N ALA A 94 37.73 -8.28 -35.03
CA ALA A 94 37.58 -6.86 -34.71
C ALA A 94 36.23 -6.26 -35.17
N GLN A 95 35.57 -6.85 -36.16
CA GLN A 95 34.20 -6.49 -36.55
C GLN A 95 33.18 -7.07 -35.56
N ARG A 96 33.39 -8.30 -35.10
CA ARG A 96 32.53 -8.95 -34.09
C ARG A 96 32.55 -8.19 -32.77
N GLU A 97 33.72 -7.86 -32.25
CA GLU A 97 33.86 -7.11 -31.00
C GLU A 97 33.17 -5.73 -31.08
N ARG A 98 33.22 -5.05 -32.23
CA ARG A 98 32.52 -3.78 -32.44
C ARG A 98 31.01 -3.94 -32.45
N LEU A 99 30.49 -4.98 -33.10
CA LEU A 99 29.06 -5.27 -33.12
C LEU A 99 28.57 -5.61 -31.70
N GLU A 100 29.28 -6.46 -30.98
CA GLU A 100 28.97 -6.82 -29.58
C GLU A 100 29.00 -5.59 -28.66
N ARG A 101 30.01 -4.72 -28.81
CA ARG A 101 30.11 -3.47 -28.05
C ARG A 101 28.95 -2.52 -28.38
N ARG A 102 28.55 -2.44 -29.65
CA ARG A 102 27.41 -1.64 -30.08
C ARG A 102 26.10 -2.16 -29.53
N GLU A 103 25.87 -3.48 -29.58
CA GLU A 103 24.69 -4.12 -29.01
C GLU A 103 24.62 -3.85 -27.49
N LEU A 104 25.73 -4.03 -26.78
CA LEU A 104 25.81 -3.73 -25.35
C LEU A 104 25.44 -2.27 -25.03
N TRP A 105 25.98 -1.31 -25.78
CA TRP A 105 25.66 0.11 -25.57
C TRP A 105 24.23 0.46 -26.00
N ALA A 106 23.68 -0.20 -27.02
CA ALA A 106 22.28 -0.06 -27.39
C ALA A 106 21.35 -0.49 -26.25
N GLU A 107 21.61 -1.66 -25.64
CA GLU A 107 20.85 -2.16 -24.49
C GLU A 107 20.97 -1.24 -23.27
N ARG A 108 22.16 -0.70 -23.01
CA ARG A 108 22.39 0.25 -21.91
C ARG A 108 21.63 1.55 -22.14
N LEU A 109 21.68 2.09 -23.35
CA LEU A 109 20.95 3.29 -23.72
C LEU A 109 19.44 3.09 -23.61
N GLU A 110 18.93 1.95 -24.07
CA GLU A 110 17.52 1.62 -23.95
C GLU A 110 17.09 1.52 -22.47
N ARG A 111 17.90 0.85 -21.63
CA ARG A 111 17.65 0.78 -20.19
C ARG A 111 17.64 2.16 -19.56
N ALA A 112 18.62 3.02 -19.86
CA ALA A 112 18.70 4.38 -19.32
C ALA A 112 17.47 5.21 -19.72
N LYS A 113 17.05 5.15 -20.99
CA LYS A 113 15.84 5.82 -21.49
C LYS A 113 14.58 5.34 -20.75
N ARG A 114 14.42 4.01 -20.61
CA ARG A 114 13.28 3.43 -19.89
C ARG A 114 13.26 3.86 -18.42
N THR A 115 14.42 3.92 -17.76
CA THR A 115 14.52 4.39 -16.37
C THR A 115 14.07 5.86 -16.24
N LEU A 116 14.60 6.75 -17.09
CA LEU A 116 14.22 8.16 -17.10
C LEU A 116 12.72 8.35 -17.35
N GLU A 117 12.19 7.69 -18.40
CA GLU A 117 10.78 7.77 -18.77
C GLU A 117 9.88 7.24 -17.65
N SER A 118 10.22 6.09 -17.07
CA SER A 118 9.47 5.51 -15.94
C SER A 118 9.47 6.45 -14.74
N TYR A 119 10.61 7.06 -14.42
CA TYR A 119 10.73 7.99 -13.30
C TYR A 119 9.92 9.27 -13.53
N VAL A 120 10.02 9.88 -14.72
CA VAL A 120 9.27 11.10 -15.07
C VAL A 120 7.76 10.83 -15.02
N SER A 121 7.32 9.72 -15.60
CA SER A 121 5.92 9.28 -15.58
C SER A 121 5.42 9.04 -14.14
N ALA A 122 6.17 8.29 -13.33
CA ALA A 122 5.80 7.99 -11.95
C ALA A 122 5.80 9.22 -11.03
N THR A 123 6.54 10.28 -11.36
CA THR A 123 6.69 11.49 -10.52
C THR A 123 5.99 12.73 -11.08
N ARG A 124 5.13 12.58 -12.10
CA ARG A 124 4.37 13.70 -12.69
C ARG A 124 3.40 14.37 -11.72
N TYR A 125 2.92 13.63 -10.71
CA TYR A 125 2.04 14.10 -9.63
C TYR A 125 2.73 14.04 -8.27
N PRO A 126 2.36 14.91 -7.31
CA PRO A 126 2.88 14.81 -5.95
C PRO A 126 2.47 13.49 -5.28
N PRO A 127 3.25 12.97 -4.31
CA PRO A 127 2.91 11.74 -3.60
C PRO A 127 1.57 11.83 -2.84
N GLN A 128 1.12 13.03 -2.51
CA GLN A 128 -0.14 13.31 -1.81
C GLN A 128 -1.37 13.33 -2.74
N SER A 129 -1.21 13.24 -4.05
CA SER A 129 -2.32 13.26 -5.02
C SER A 129 -1.99 12.32 -6.17
N ARG A 130 -2.48 11.09 -6.11
CA ARG A 130 -2.19 10.04 -7.09
C ARG A 130 -3.44 9.67 -7.86
N SER A 131 -3.27 9.21 -9.11
CA SER A 131 -4.36 8.57 -9.84
C SER A 131 -4.73 7.29 -9.11
N ILE A 132 -6.04 7.03 -8.96
CA ILE A 132 -6.50 5.81 -8.28
C ILE A 132 -6.13 4.55 -9.08
N ARG A 133 -5.89 4.68 -10.39
CA ARG A 133 -5.45 3.57 -11.26
C ARG A 133 -4.09 2.99 -10.85
N GLU A 134 -3.27 3.80 -10.17
CA GLU A 134 -1.98 3.37 -9.63
C GLU A 134 -2.14 2.63 -8.28
N HIS A 135 -3.32 2.73 -7.65
CA HIS A 135 -3.64 2.19 -6.33
C HIS A 135 -5.02 1.50 -6.34
N PRO A 136 -5.22 0.45 -7.16
CA PRO A 136 -6.52 -0.23 -7.27
C PRO A 136 -6.96 -0.86 -5.94
N ASP A 137 -6.02 -1.18 -5.07
CA ASP A 137 -6.25 -1.68 -3.71
C ASP A 137 -6.80 -0.62 -2.74
N GLN A 138 -6.68 0.66 -3.07
CA GLN A 138 -7.13 1.78 -2.23
C GLN A 138 -8.49 2.37 -2.66
N VAL A 139 -9.11 1.80 -3.70
CA VAL A 139 -10.42 2.24 -4.23
C VAL A 139 -11.52 2.09 -3.18
N GLU A 140 -11.51 0.96 -2.48
CA GLU A 140 -12.46 0.61 -1.44
C GLU A 140 -11.79 0.58 -0.07
N LEU A 141 -12.58 0.73 0.99
CA LEU A 141 -12.09 0.48 2.33
C LEU A 141 -11.76 -1.00 2.50
N ALA A 142 -10.78 -1.30 3.35
CA ALA A 142 -10.37 -2.67 3.62
C ALA A 142 -11.48 -3.46 4.35
N GLU A 143 -12.22 -4.26 3.60
CA GLU A 143 -13.18 -5.27 4.09
C GLU A 143 -12.64 -6.66 3.77
N PRO A 144 -11.63 -7.16 4.51
CA PRO A 144 -10.93 -8.34 4.10
C PRO A 144 -11.84 -9.56 4.13
N GLU A 145 -11.69 -10.35 3.07
CA GLU A 145 -12.36 -11.62 2.89
C GLU A 145 -11.29 -12.67 2.59
N ARG A 146 -11.40 -13.82 3.25
CA ARG A 146 -10.48 -14.94 3.05
C ARG A 146 -11.23 -16.25 3.11
N THR A 147 -10.87 -17.13 2.18
CA THR A 147 -11.34 -18.51 2.13
C THR A 147 -10.17 -19.44 2.42
N ARG A 148 -10.41 -20.47 3.23
CA ARG A 148 -9.41 -21.49 3.55
C ARG A 148 -10.09 -22.84 3.82
N PRO A 149 -9.40 -23.98 3.68
CA PRO A 149 -9.93 -25.25 4.14
C PRO A 149 -10.38 -25.19 5.60
N LEU A 150 -11.56 -25.75 5.91
CA LEU A 150 -12.08 -25.79 7.28
C LEU A 150 -11.17 -26.63 8.19
N SER A 151 -10.73 -27.79 7.70
CA SER A 151 -9.75 -28.65 8.37
C SER A 151 -8.78 -29.28 7.37
N ARG A 152 -7.66 -29.83 7.85
CA ARG A 152 -6.69 -30.53 6.97
C ARG A 152 -7.25 -31.86 6.45
N GLU A 153 -8.11 -32.49 7.24
CA GLU A 153 -8.75 -33.78 6.94
C GLU A 153 -9.92 -33.63 5.95
N HIS A 154 -10.54 -32.45 5.90
CA HIS A 154 -11.69 -32.13 5.05
C HIS A 154 -11.42 -30.88 4.18
N PRO A 155 -10.49 -30.96 3.21
CA PRO A 155 -10.15 -29.84 2.35
C PRO A 155 -11.24 -29.50 1.32
N ASP A 156 -12.23 -30.37 1.15
CA ASP A 156 -13.40 -30.18 0.31
C ASP A 156 -14.38 -29.14 0.88
N VAL A 157 -14.32 -28.91 2.20
CA VAL A 157 -15.08 -27.85 2.88
C VAL A 157 -14.18 -26.63 3.06
N GLN A 158 -14.57 -25.53 2.47
CA GLN A 158 -13.92 -24.24 2.57
C GLN A 158 -14.67 -23.36 3.58
N LEU A 159 -13.94 -22.75 4.49
CA LEU A 159 -14.39 -21.76 5.44
C LEU A 159 -14.11 -20.37 4.88
N ARG A 160 -15.18 -19.60 4.66
CA ARG A 160 -15.14 -18.21 4.22
C ARG A 160 -15.34 -17.29 5.42
N LEU A 161 -14.40 -16.37 5.58
CA LEU A 161 -14.32 -15.42 6.68
C LEU A 161 -14.29 -14.01 6.10
N LYS A 162 -15.20 -13.15 6.53
CA LYS A 162 -15.22 -11.74 6.14
C LYS A 162 -15.39 -10.85 7.38
N GLN A 163 -14.88 -9.63 7.31
CA GLN A 163 -15.18 -8.58 8.28
C GLN A 163 -15.44 -7.24 7.57
N ASP A 164 -16.36 -6.43 8.08
CA ASP A 164 -16.72 -5.12 7.51
C ASP A 164 -15.66 -4.03 7.76
N ARG A 165 -14.73 -4.28 8.69
CA ARG A 165 -13.59 -3.41 8.97
C ARG A 165 -12.48 -4.15 9.72
N VAL A 166 -11.25 -3.66 9.55
CA VAL A 166 -10.09 -4.06 10.37
C VAL A 166 -9.81 -3.04 11.46
N PHE A 167 -9.99 -1.77 11.15
CA PHE A 167 -9.75 -0.65 12.06
C PHE A 167 -11.04 -0.33 12.83
N VAL A 168 -10.95 -0.35 14.16
CA VAL A 168 -12.09 -0.11 15.05
C VAL A 168 -11.70 0.94 16.09
N VAL A 169 -12.54 1.95 16.25
CA VAL A 169 -12.24 3.11 17.09
C VAL A 169 -13.37 3.37 18.08
N GLY A 170 -13.02 3.41 19.37
CA GLY A 170 -13.94 3.72 20.46
C GLY A 170 -15.20 2.87 20.43
N ASP A 171 -16.34 3.52 20.21
CA ASP A 171 -17.66 2.89 20.26
C ASP A 171 -18.11 2.23 18.95
N GLU A 172 -17.22 2.12 17.97
CA GLU A 172 -17.52 1.41 16.73
C GLU A 172 -17.84 -0.06 16.95
N VAL A 173 -18.71 -0.57 16.08
CA VAL A 173 -19.11 -1.97 15.99
C VAL A 173 -18.46 -2.55 14.75
N VAL A 174 -17.85 -3.72 14.88
CA VAL A 174 -17.39 -4.55 13.77
C VAL A 174 -18.33 -5.74 13.60
N HIS A 175 -18.58 -6.09 12.35
CA HIS A 175 -19.32 -7.29 11.98
C HIS A 175 -18.38 -8.30 11.33
N PHE A 176 -18.46 -9.54 11.80
CA PHE A 176 -17.73 -10.68 11.27
C PHE A 176 -18.72 -11.62 10.61
N PHE A 177 -18.35 -12.20 9.48
CA PHE A 177 -19.19 -13.12 8.73
C PHE A 177 -18.45 -14.45 8.55
N VAL A 178 -19.14 -15.55 8.82
CA VAL A 178 -18.62 -16.91 8.76
C VAL A 178 -19.59 -17.76 7.95
N SER A 179 -19.10 -18.39 6.90
CA SER A 179 -19.88 -19.35 6.11
C SER A 179 -18.99 -20.51 5.65
N CYS A 180 -19.60 -21.64 5.30
CA CYS A 180 -18.89 -22.73 4.62
C CYS A 180 -19.37 -22.87 3.18
N GLU A 181 -18.42 -23.16 2.30
CA GLU A 181 -18.65 -23.43 0.88
C GLU A 181 -17.90 -24.70 0.46
N ASP A 182 -18.30 -25.33 -0.64
CA ASP A 182 -17.54 -26.43 -1.23
C ASP A 182 -16.49 -25.95 -2.24
N ALA A 183 -15.77 -26.89 -2.85
CA ALA A 183 -14.77 -26.58 -3.89
C ALA A 183 -15.35 -25.87 -5.12
N GLN A 184 -16.68 -25.88 -5.31
CA GLN A 184 -17.40 -25.20 -6.39
C GLN A 184 -18.01 -23.87 -5.93
N ARG A 185 -17.67 -23.38 -4.73
CA ARG A 185 -18.23 -22.20 -4.06
C ARG A 185 -19.75 -22.29 -3.85
N GLN A 186 -20.28 -23.50 -3.70
CA GLN A 186 -21.67 -23.70 -3.32
C GLN A 186 -21.79 -23.69 -1.80
N PRO A 187 -22.80 -23.02 -1.22
CA PRO A 187 -23.02 -23.00 0.23
C PRO A 187 -23.12 -24.41 0.82
N ARG A 188 -22.48 -24.60 1.98
CA ARG A 188 -22.55 -25.83 2.79
C ARG A 188 -23.13 -25.53 4.17
N PRO A 189 -23.93 -26.44 4.74
CA PRO A 189 -24.43 -26.27 6.10
C PRO A 189 -23.28 -26.09 7.09
N CYS A 190 -23.24 -24.94 7.76
CA CYS A 190 -22.23 -24.64 8.76
C CYS A 190 -22.89 -24.25 10.08
N GLN A 191 -22.12 -24.34 11.15
CA GLN A 191 -22.52 -23.90 12.47
C GLN A 191 -21.31 -23.33 13.21
N VAL A 192 -21.46 -22.15 13.78
CA VAL A 192 -20.51 -21.61 14.76
C VAL A 192 -20.77 -22.26 16.11
N LEU A 193 -19.83 -23.06 16.60
CA LEU A 193 -19.92 -23.77 17.87
C LEU A 193 -19.58 -22.87 19.05
N SER A 194 -18.54 -22.05 18.89
CA SER A 194 -18.08 -21.10 19.89
C SER A 194 -17.32 -19.96 19.22
N ALA A 195 -17.36 -18.78 19.83
CA ALA A 195 -16.48 -17.68 19.46
C ALA A 195 -16.17 -16.80 20.66
N SER A 196 -14.93 -16.32 20.75
CA SER A 196 -14.48 -15.46 21.84
C SER A 196 -13.45 -14.43 21.37
N ALA A 197 -13.54 -13.22 21.91
CA ALA A 197 -12.61 -12.14 21.67
C ALA A 197 -11.62 -12.00 22.82
N HIS A 198 -10.35 -11.77 22.52
CA HIS A 198 -9.26 -11.59 23.47
C HIS A 198 -8.12 -10.76 22.85
N GLU A 199 -7.14 -10.36 23.67
CA GLU A 199 -5.93 -9.70 23.21
C GLU A 199 -5.11 -10.66 22.33
N ALA A 200 -4.65 -10.22 21.16
CA ALA A 200 -3.87 -11.08 20.28
C ALA A 200 -2.54 -11.49 20.95
N GLU A 201 -2.10 -12.72 20.72
CA GLU A 201 -0.97 -13.35 21.43
C GLU A 201 0.37 -12.59 21.30
N HIS A 202 0.57 -11.85 20.19
CA HIS A 202 1.78 -11.08 19.95
C HIS A 202 1.84 -9.76 20.73
N MET A 203 0.72 -9.33 21.32
CA MET A 203 0.63 -8.08 22.06
C MET A 203 1.35 -8.20 23.41
N GLN A 204 2.01 -7.11 23.81
CA GLN A 204 2.63 -7.05 25.14
C GLN A 204 1.56 -7.13 26.22
N GLY A 205 1.68 -8.10 27.13
CA GLY A 205 0.71 -8.32 28.20
C GLY A 205 -0.53 -9.12 27.80
N ALA A 206 -0.53 -9.74 26.61
CA ALA A 206 -1.64 -10.57 26.14
C ALA A 206 -2.06 -11.63 27.17
N GLY A 207 -3.37 -11.83 27.28
CA GLY A 207 -3.98 -12.77 28.24
C GLY A 207 -4.25 -12.17 29.62
N ALA A 208 -4.03 -10.86 29.81
CA ALA A 208 -4.38 -10.17 31.05
C ALA A 208 -5.89 -10.03 31.25
N VAL A 209 -6.64 -9.83 30.16
CA VAL A 209 -8.11 -9.75 30.17
C VAL A 209 -8.72 -11.11 29.80
N PRO A 210 -9.72 -11.61 30.56
CA PRO A 210 -10.46 -12.81 30.18
C PRO A 210 -11.11 -12.68 28.81
N ALA A 211 -11.10 -13.77 28.03
CA ALA A 211 -11.79 -13.81 26.75
C ALA A 211 -13.30 -13.57 26.95
N VAL A 212 -13.89 -12.77 26.07
CA VAL A 212 -15.32 -12.46 26.10
C VAL A 212 -16.05 -13.21 24.98
N PRO A 213 -17.24 -13.76 25.22
CA PRO A 213 -17.99 -14.44 24.17
C PRO A 213 -18.45 -13.46 23.09
N VAL A 214 -18.38 -13.88 21.83
CA VAL A 214 -18.96 -13.18 20.68
C VAL A 214 -20.05 -14.07 20.10
N ALA A 215 -21.29 -13.60 20.10
CA ALA A 215 -22.41 -14.36 19.54
C ALA A 215 -22.41 -14.24 18.02
N PHE A 216 -22.57 -15.38 17.35
CA PHE A 216 -22.78 -15.48 15.90
C PHE A 216 -24.18 -16.05 15.65
N THR A 217 -25.00 -15.35 14.86
CA THR A 217 -26.37 -15.75 14.52
C THR A 217 -26.62 -15.64 13.02
N ASP A 218 -27.60 -16.39 12.53
CA ASP A 218 -28.11 -16.39 11.14
C ASP A 218 -29.64 -16.20 11.23
N ASP A 219 -30.06 -15.07 11.78
CA ASP A 219 -31.43 -14.74 12.19
C ASP A 219 -31.98 -13.47 11.53
N GLY A 220 -31.24 -12.88 10.59
CA GLY A 220 -31.57 -11.63 9.91
C GLY A 220 -31.53 -10.41 10.82
N ALA A 221 -30.83 -10.49 11.96
CA ALA A 221 -30.68 -9.41 12.93
C ALA A 221 -29.20 -9.07 13.19
N GLY A 222 -28.95 -7.93 13.83
CA GLY A 222 -27.60 -7.60 14.33
C GLY A 222 -26.51 -7.41 13.28
N GLY A 223 -26.88 -7.13 12.03
CA GLY A 223 -25.96 -7.01 10.90
C GLY A 223 -26.05 -8.16 9.90
N ASP A 224 -26.78 -9.22 10.25
CA ASP A 224 -27.12 -10.29 9.32
C ASP A 224 -28.17 -9.81 8.30
N ALA A 225 -27.89 -10.04 7.02
CA ALA A 225 -28.69 -9.52 5.92
C ALA A 225 -29.93 -10.37 5.62
N LEU A 226 -29.84 -11.69 5.80
CA LEU A 226 -30.92 -12.62 5.47
C LEU A 226 -30.88 -13.85 6.38
N ALA A 227 -31.94 -14.03 7.15
CA ALA A 227 -32.06 -15.18 8.05
C ALA A 227 -32.07 -16.54 7.29
N GLY A 228 -31.27 -17.48 7.79
CA GLY A 228 -31.19 -18.86 7.32
C GLY A 228 -30.45 -19.02 5.99
N ASP A 229 -29.61 -18.05 5.60
CA ASP A 229 -28.84 -18.12 4.36
C ASP A 229 -27.49 -18.86 4.52
N GLY A 230 -27.15 -19.26 5.75
CA GLY A 230 -25.92 -19.95 6.08
C GLY A 230 -24.72 -19.02 6.32
N ILE A 231 -24.94 -17.70 6.40
CA ILE A 231 -23.93 -16.70 6.76
C ILE A 231 -24.12 -16.29 8.22
N PHE A 232 -23.32 -16.87 9.10
CA PHE A 232 -23.33 -16.50 10.50
C PHE A 232 -22.67 -15.14 10.70
N THR A 233 -23.41 -14.21 11.28
CA THR A 233 -22.94 -12.85 11.56
C THR A 233 -22.65 -12.67 13.04
N GLY A 234 -21.43 -12.28 13.35
CA GLY A 234 -20.96 -11.93 14.69
C GLY A 234 -20.86 -10.42 14.86
N ARG A 235 -21.47 -9.87 15.91
CA ARG A 235 -21.41 -8.44 16.24
C ARG A 235 -20.51 -8.20 17.44
N PHE A 236 -19.51 -7.33 17.30
CA PHE A 236 -18.56 -7.03 18.36
C PHE A 236 -18.30 -5.53 18.52
N GLN A 237 -18.40 -5.04 19.76
CA GLN A 237 -18.13 -3.67 20.17
C GLN A 237 -17.13 -3.71 21.35
N PRO A 238 -15.82 -3.58 21.09
CA PRO A 238 -14.78 -3.75 22.11
C PRO A 238 -15.00 -2.88 23.36
N SER A 239 -15.39 -1.61 23.19
CA SER A 239 -15.61 -0.66 24.29
C SER A 239 -16.69 -1.10 25.29
N LYS A 240 -17.68 -1.88 24.84
CA LYS A 240 -18.80 -2.36 25.66
C LYS A 240 -18.69 -3.84 26.02
N GLN A 241 -17.74 -4.56 25.43
CA GLN A 241 -17.57 -5.99 25.59
C GLN A 241 -16.16 -6.31 26.08
N GLY A 242 -15.79 -5.81 27.27
CA GLY A 242 -14.58 -6.23 27.98
C GLY A 242 -13.29 -5.46 27.68
N PHE A 243 -13.26 -4.59 26.66
CA PHE A 243 -12.05 -3.86 26.25
C PHE A 243 -12.18 -2.32 26.30
N PRO A 244 -12.81 -1.68 27.32
CA PRO A 244 -12.99 -0.22 27.35
C PRO A 244 -11.68 0.58 27.43
N LEU A 245 -10.63 -0.01 28.02
CA LEU A 245 -9.35 0.65 28.26
C LEU A 245 -8.21 0.14 27.37
N TYR A 246 -8.48 -0.86 26.53
CA TYR A 246 -7.48 -1.50 25.70
C TYR A 246 -7.26 -0.73 24.39
N SER A 247 -6.02 -0.69 23.90
CA SER A 247 -5.71 -0.29 22.53
C SER A 247 -4.63 -1.22 22.00
N GLY A 248 -4.87 -1.85 20.86
CA GLY A 248 -4.03 -2.91 20.33
C GLY A 248 -4.79 -3.85 19.41
N THR A 249 -4.15 -4.96 19.04
CA THR A 249 -4.77 -5.98 18.22
C THR A 249 -5.65 -6.90 19.07
N LEU A 250 -6.94 -6.96 18.75
CA LEU A 250 -7.88 -7.93 19.33
C LEU A 250 -8.10 -9.07 18.34
N ARG A 251 -8.14 -10.29 18.85
CA ARG A 251 -8.41 -11.52 18.11
C ARG A 251 -9.76 -12.09 18.50
N VAL A 252 -10.56 -12.46 17.51
CA VAL A 252 -11.81 -13.21 17.67
C VAL A 252 -11.60 -14.62 17.16
N ASP A 253 -11.41 -15.57 18.05
CA ASP A 253 -11.39 -16.99 17.70
C ASP A 253 -12.81 -17.50 17.47
N VAL A 254 -12.96 -18.37 16.47
CA VAL A 254 -14.22 -18.97 16.07
C VAL A 254 -13.99 -20.46 15.81
N GLN A 255 -14.82 -21.31 16.41
CA GLN A 255 -14.87 -22.74 16.15
C GLN A 255 -16.10 -23.04 15.30
N VAL A 256 -15.89 -23.70 14.17
CA VAL A 256 -16.92 -23.92 13.14
C VAL A 256 -17.01 -25.40 12.82
N ARG A 257 -18.23 -25.88 12.62
CA ARG A 257 -18.53 -27.24 12.15
C ARG A 257 -19.34 -27.21 10.87
N SER A 258 -19.03 -28.12 9.95
CA SER A 258 -19.81 -28.42 8.76
C SER A 258 -19.87 -29.94 8.61
N ASP A 259 -21.06 -30.53 8.78
CA ASP A 259 -21.26 -31.98 8.80
C ASP A 259 -20.32 -32.70 9.80
N LYS A 260 -19.33 -33.45 9.28
CA LYS A 260 -18.32 -34.18 10.06
C LYS A 260 -16.99 -33.41 10.21
N ALA A 261 -16.85 -32.31 9.49
CA ALA A 261 -15.67 -31.46 9.53
C ALA A 261 -15.81 -30.42 10.63
N GLU A 262 -14.75 -30.22 11.40
CA GLU A 262 -14.66 -29.18 12.42
C GLU A 262 -13.31 -28.48 12.29
N GLY A 263 -13.31 -27.17 12.49
CA GLY A 263 -12.13 -26.34 12.37
C GLY A 263 -12.21 -25.10 13.23
N THR A 264 -11.06 -24.50 13.50
CA THR A 264 -10.97 -23.20 14.15
C THR A 264 -10.51 -22.16 13.14
N ALA A 265 -10.81 -20.90 13.40
CA ALA A 265 -10.29 -19.73 12.71
C ALA A 265 -10.30 -18.51 13.61
N PHE A 266 -9.68 -17.42 13.17
CA PHE A 266 -9.58 -16.19 13.97
C PHE A 266 -9.75 -14.95 13.11
N LEU A 267 -10.41 -13.90 13.56
CA LEU A 267 -10.41 -12.59 12.88
C LEU A 267 -9.70 -11.57 13.75
N ASP A 268 -8.81 -10.77 13.17
CA ASP A 268 -8.08 -9.74 13.90
C ASP A 268 -8.63 -8.36 13.57
N ILE A 269 -8.71 -7.49 14.58
CA ILE A 269 -9.00 -6.07 14.45
C ILE A 269 -7.92 -5.27 15.15
N LEU A 270 -7.60 -4.10 14.62
CA LEU A 270 -6.78 -3.09 15.30
C LEU A 270 -7.72 -2.11 16.00
N TYR A 271 -7.71 -2.14 17.33
CA TYR A 271 -8.62 -1.35 18.15
C TYR A 271 -7.91 -0.18 18.82
N THR A 272 -8.49 1.02 18.72
CA THR A 272 -8.06 2.22 19.47
C THR A 272 -9.23 2.70 20.32
N ASN A 273 -9.13 2.62 21.65
CA ASN A 273 -10.25 2.98 22.52
C ASN A 273 -10.61 4.47 22.51
N SER A 274 -9.61 5.34 22.46
CA SER A 274 -9.78 6.79 22.44
C SER A 274 -9.03 7.34 21.24
N PRO A 275 -9.72 7.82 20.20
CA PRO A 275 -9.05 8.36 19.02
C PRO A 275 -8.15 9.56 19.39
N PRO A 276 -6.98 9.68 18.76
CA PRO A 276 -6.03 10.75 19.03
C PRO A 276 -6.49 12.10 18.46
N ALA A 277 -7.41 12.07 17.49
CA ALA A 277 -8.08 13.22 16.92
C ALA A 277 -9.46 12.82 16.37
N ALA A 278 -10.36 13.78 16.17
CA ALA A 278 -11.66 13.56 15.55
C ALA A 278 -11.86 14.52 14.38
N PHE A 279 -12.34 14.02 13.25
CA PHE A 279 -12.78 14.86 12.15
C PHE A 279 -14.01 15.68 12.58
N THR A 280 -14.08 16.93 12.13
CA THR A 280 -15.20 17.82 12.43
C THR A 280 -16.35 17.69 11.43
N GLY A 281 -16.13 16.98 10.32
CA GLY A 281 -17.03 16.91 9.16
C GLY A 281 -17.12 18.20 8.35
N LYS A 282 -16.45 19.28 8.76
CA LYS A 282 -16.41 20.53 8.02
C LYS A 282 -15.28 20.50 7.00
N VAL A 283 -15.62 20.74 5.74
CA VAL A 283 -14.67 20.87 4.64
C VAL A 283 -14.84 22.23 4.00
N ARG A 284 -13.74 22.96 3.81
CA ARG A 284 -13.71 24.15 2.96
C ARG A 284 -12.83 23.86 1.75
N GLU A 285 -13.26 24.30 0.59
CA GLU A 285 -12.50 24.16 -0.65
C GLU A 285 -11.84 25.48 -1.06
N VAL A 286 -10.65 25.40 -1.64
CA VAL A 286 -9.92 26.52 -2.24
C VAL A 286 -9.19 26.04 -3.47
N LEU A 287 -9.46 26.67 -4.61
CA LEU A 287 -8.63 26.56 -5.80
C LEU A 287 -7.45 27.53 -5.69
N ALA A 288 -6.23 27.02 -5.66
CA ALA A 288 -5.01 27.82 -5.59
C ALA A 288 -3.89 27.16 -6.41
N ASP A 289 -3.09 27.98 -7.10
CA ASP A 289 -1.96 27.53 -7.92
C ASP A 289 -2.33 26.43 -8.94
N GLY A 290 -3.56 26.52 -9.46
CA GLY A 290 -4.11 25.58 -10.43
C GLY A 290 -4.40 24.18 -9.86
N SER A 291 -4.50 24.02 -8.54
CA SER A 291 -4.91 22.78 -7.88
C SER A 291 -6.04 23.04 -6.88
N LEU A 292 -6.87 22.03 -6.61
CA LEU A 292 -7.98 22.14 -5.67
C LEU A 292 -7.53 21.63 -4.28
N GLY A 293 -7.57 22.49 -3.27
CA GLY A 293 -7.32 22.13 -1.89
C GLY A 293 -8.62 21.96 -1.11
N LEU A 294 -8.80 20.79 -0.49
CA LEU A 294 -9.87 20.48 0.44
C LEU A 294 -9.31 20.54 1.87
N TYR A 295 -9.71 21.55 2.63
CA TYR A 295 -9.29 21.73 4.01
C TYR A 295 -10.33 21.10 4.93
N LEU A 296 -9.98 19.94 5.46
CA LEU A 296 -10.80 19.18 6.38
C LEU A 296 -10.49 19.60 7.82
N GLY A 297 -11.50 20.09 8.54
CA GLY A 297 -11.36 20.44 9.94
C GLY A 297 -11.16 19.21 10.81
N ILE A 298 -10.16 19.25 11.68
CA ILE A 298 -9.81 18.18 12.63
C ILE A 298 -9.64 18.77 14.04
N ASN A 299 -10.10 18.04 15.05
CA ASN A 299 -9.87 18.36 16.46
C ASN A 299 -8.87 17.37 17.05
N VAL A 300 -7.64 17.83 17.23
CA VAL A 300 -6.49 17.02 17.65
C VAL A 300 -6.41 17.00 19.18
N ARG A 301 -6.38 15.80 19.76
CA ARG A 301 -6.21 15.59 21.21
C ARG A 301 -4.77 15.23 21.57
N LYS A 302 -4.05 14.59 20.65
CA LYS A 302 -2.63 14.26 20.80
C LYS A 302 -1.84 14.88 19.66
N ALA A 303 -0.91 15.78 19.96
CA ALA A 303 -0.01 16.31 18.95
C ALA A 303 0.89 15.20 18.37
N GLY A 304 1.27 15.32 17.10
CA GLY A 304 2.17 14.38 16.44
C GLY A 304 1.93 14.29 14.94
N ARG A 305 2.53 13.29 14.28
CA ARG A 305 2.46 13.10 12.83
C ARG A 305 1.19 12.35 12.44
N TYR A 306 0.29 13.01 11.74
CA TYR A 306 -0.94 12.42 11.25
C TYR A 306 -0.83 12.05 9.79
N VAL A 307 -1.31 10.85 9.48
CA VAL A 307 -1.61 10.45 8.10
C VAL A 307 -3.12 10.49 7.94
N VAL A 308 -3.61 11.23 6.94
CA VAL A 308 -5.02 11.29 6.57
C VAL A 308 -5.11 11.01 5.08
N ALA A 309 -6.06 10.17 4.68
CA ALA A 309 -6.26 9.80 3.28
C ALA A 309 -7.74 9.82 2.93
N GLY A 310 -8.05 10.07 1.67
CA GLY A 310 -9.41 10.05 1.14
C GLY A 310 -9.43 9.74 -0.35
N ARG A 311 -10.59 9.31 -0.83
CA ARG A 311 -10.83 9.03 -2.25
C ARG A 311 -11.63 10.17 -2.85
N ILE A 312 -11.35 10.48 -4.10
CA ILE A 312 -12.09 11.46 -4.89
C ILE A 312 -12.76 10.72 -6.04
N ASP A 313 -14.08 10.79 -6.06
CA ASP A 313 -14.90 10.35 -7.18
C ASP A 313 -15.32 11.54 -8.03
N ASP A 314 -15.63 11.24 -9.29
CA ASP A 314 -16.32 12.17 -10.18
C ASP A 314 -17.83 12.22 -9.92
N GLU A 315 -18.56 13.00 -10.71
CA GLU A 315 -20.03 13.15 -10.57
C GLU A 315 -20.76 11.80 -10.70
N SER A 316 -20.27 10.92 -11.57
CA SER A 316 -20.85 9.60 -11.84
C SER A 316 -20.59 8.59 -10.72
N GLY A 317 -19.70 8.92 -9.77
CA GLY A 317 -19.25 8.03 -8.71
C GLY A 317 -18.07 7.16 -9.12
N GLU A 318 -17.39 7.46 -10.24
CA GLU A 318 -16.16 6.79 -10.62
C GLU A 318 -14.98 7.38 -9.82
N PRO A 319 -14.27 6.57 -9.02
CA PRO A 319 -13.07 7.04 -8.33
C PRO A 319 -11.99 7.37 -9.37
N PHE A 320 -11.32 8.51 -9.21
CA PHE A 320 -10.21 8.87 -10.10
C PHE A 320 -8.93 9.29 -9.35
N ALA A 321 -9.02 9.75 -8.11
CA ALA A 321 -7.85 10.16 -7.34
C ALA A 321 -7.85 9.64 -5.89
N HIS A 322 -6.65 9.34 -5.41
CA HIS A 322 -6.36 9.13 -4.00
C HIS A 322 -5.55 10.32 -3.48
N VAL A 323 -6.05 10.98 -2.44
CA VAL A 323 -5.42 12.15 -1.84
C VAL A 323 -5.02 11.87 -0.41
N SER A 324 -3.86 12.36 0.01
CA SER A 324 -3.35 12.14 1.35
C SER A 324 -2.66 13.36 1.95
N PHE A 325 -2.48 13.31 3.25
CA PHE A 325 -1.77 14.27 4.08
C PHE A 325 -0.88 13.48 5.04
N ASN A 326 0.35 13.95 5.25
CA ASN A 326 1.31 13.32 6.16
C ASN A 326 2.22 14.39 6.77
N GLU A 327 1.71 15.08 7.79
CA GLU A 327 2.45 16.13 8.50
C GLU A 327 2.14 16.12 10.00
N GLU A 328 2.89 16.94 10.74
CA GLU A 328 2.69 17.12 12.18
C GLU A 328 1.56 18.10 12.45
N LEU A 329 0.67 17.71 13.37
CA LEU A 329 -0.40 18.56 13.87
C LEU A 329 -0.21 18.84 15.35
N ASN A 330 -0.49 20.09 15.72
CA ASN A 330 -0.56 20.50 17.12
C ASN A 330 -1.91 20.11 17.73
N GLU A 331 -1.94 20.04 19.06
CA GLU A 331 -3.19 19.84 19.80
C GLU A 331 -4.17 21.02 19.57
N GLY A 332 -5.47 20.71 19.50
CA GLY A 332 -6.56 21.65 19.28
C GLY A 332 -7.19 21.58 17.89
N GLN A 333 -7.91 22.64 17.52
CA GLN A 333 -8.55 22.73 16.21
C GLN A 333 -7.52 23.06 15.14
N GLN A 334 -7.44 22.21 14.11
CA GLN A 334 -6.53 22.35 12.97
C GLN A 334 -7.29 22.06 11.67
N GLU A 335 -6.63 22.27 10.54
CA GLU A 335 -7.11 21.84 9.22
C GLU A 335 -6.09 20.92 8.58
N VAL A 336 -6.57 19.88 7.91
CA VAL A 336 -5.79 18.99 7.06
C VAL A 336 -6.07 19.36 5.61
N LYS A 337 -5.01 19.64 4.83
CA LYS A 337 -5.14 19.99 3.41
C LYS A 337 -4.96 18.74 2.54
N LEU A 338 -6.06 18.24 1.99
CA LEU A 338 -6.06 17.22 0.93
C LEU A 338 -6.03 17.94 -0.43
N THR A 339 -4.98 17.74 -1.22
CA THR A 339 -4.82 18.45 -2.50
C THR A 339 -5.16 17.53 -3.66
N VAL A 340 -6.13 17.92 -4.49
CA VAL A 340 -6.38 17.32 -5.81
C VAL A 340 -5.56 18.10 -6.83
N PHE A 341 -4.49 17.47 -7.32
CA PHE A 341 -3.49 18.15 -8.15
C PHE A 341 -4.04 18.50 -9.54
N GLY A 342 -3.80 19.73 -10.00
CA GLY A 342 -4.36 20.23 -11.26
C GLY A 342 -4.06 19.38 -12.48
N LYS A 343 -2.81 18.95 -12.64
CA LYS A 343 -2.42 18.10 -13.76
C LYS A 343 -3.16 16.76 -13.73
N LEU A 344 -3.41 16.20 -12.54
CA LEU A 344 -4.18 14.96 -12.40
C LEU A 344 -5.62 15.15 -12.88
N VAL A 345 -6.26 16.28 -12.52
CA VAL A 345 -7.60 16.63 -13.02
C VAL A 345 -7.60 16.76 -14.54
N LEU A 346 -6.58 17.39 -15.14
CA LEU A 346 -6.50 17.55 -16.60
C LEU A 346 -6.21 16.24 -17.33
N ASP A 347 -5.35 15.39 -16.79
CA ASP A 347 -4.95 14.12 -17.40
C ASP A 347 -6.08 13.06 -17.30
N GLU A 348 -6.83 13.02 -16.19
CA GLU A 348 -7.94 12.07 -16.00
C GLU A 348 -9.30 12.61 -16.51
N ALA A 349 -9.43 13.93 -16.64
CA ALA A 349 -10.63 14.62 -17.13
C ALA A 349 -11.95 14.18 -16.45
N PRO A 350 -12.05 14.25 -15.10
CA PRO A 350 -13.24 13.82 -14.38
C PRO A 350 -14.43 14.75 -14.63
N THR A 351 -15.64 14.22 -14.43
CA THR A 351 -16.86 15.02 -14.42
C THR A 351 -17.07 15.70 -13.05
N PHE A 352 -17.41 17.00 -13.07
CA PHE A 352 -17.69 17.77 -11.86
C PHE A 352 -19.20 17.81 -11.56
N PRO A 353 -19.63 17.94 -10.29
CA PRO A 353 -18.80 18.16 -9.11
C PRO A 353 -18.11 16.89 -8.60
N LEU A 354 -16.91 17.05 -8.03
CA LEU A 354 -16.15 15.94 -7.44
C LEU A 354 -16.67 15.63 -6.04
N ARG A 355 -16.46 14.39 -5.58
CA ARG A 355 -16.87 13.94 -4.24
C ARG A 355 -15.69 13.37 -3.46
N LEU A 356 -15.41 13.97 -2.30
CA LEU A 356 -14.53 13.38 -1.30
C LEU A 356 -15.31 12.34 -0.50
N ARG A 357 -14.81 11.12 -0.42
CA ARG A 357 -15.38 10.04 0.37
C ARG A 357 -14.34 9.25 1.15
N ASP A 358 -14.83 8.46 2.11
CA ASP A 358 -14.08 7.45 2.85
C ASP A 358 -12.76 7.99 3.39
N VAL A 359 -12.87 9.03 4.21
CA VAL A 359 -11.72 9.68 4.81
C VAL A 359 -11.29 8.93 6.06
N GLU A 360 -10.09 8.38 6.00
CA GLU A 360 -9.44 7.67 7.09
C GLU A 360 -8.26 8.47 7.63
N GLY A 361 -7.90 8.24 8.89
CA GLY A 361 -6.75 8.91 9.49
C GLY A 361 -6.21 8.19 10.71
N PHE A 362 -4.93 8.41 10.98
CA PHE A 362 -4.26 7.87 12.15
C PHE A 362 -3.07 8.74 12.57
N LEU A 363 -2.74 8.69 13.86
CA LEU A 363 -1.50 9.22 14.42
C LEU A 363 -0.42 8.14 14.29
N LEU A 364 0.70 8.46 13.65
CA LEU A 364 1.89 7.61 13.63
C LEU A 364 2.59 7.64 14.99
N LYS A 365 2.96 6.45 15.46
CA LYS A 365 3.78 6.27 16.67
C LYS A 365 5.22 6.03 16.26
N GLU A 366 6.15 6.64 16.99
CA GLU A 366 7.59 6.38 16.78
C GLU A 366 7.99 4.96 17.21
N SER A 367 7.21 4.33 18.09
CA SER A 367 7.44 2.98 18.58
C SER A 367 6.16 2.34 19.12
N GLY A 368 6.18 1.01 19.23
CA GLY A 368 5.07 0.21 19.74
C GLY A 368 4.31 -0.54 18.65
N ASP A 369 3.49 -1.49 19.07
CA ASP A 369 2.59 -2.26 18.21
C ASP A 369 1.16 -2.09 18.75
N PRO A 370 0.19 -1.64 17.94
CA PRO A 370 0.35 -1.14 16.57
C PRO A 370 1.18 0.15 16.51
N ASP A 371 1.80 0.37 15.35
CA ASP A 371 2.60 1.55 14.98
C ASP A 371 1.75 2.84 14.81
N ARG A 372 0.45 2.76 15.11
CA ARG A 372 -0.52 3.83 14.88
C ARG A 372 -1.65 3.84 15.89
N GLU A 373 -2.22 5.02 16.12
CA GLU A 373 -3.50 5.19 16.80
C GLU A 373 -4.56 5.69 15.81
N LEU A 374 -5.66 4.96 15.71
CA LEU A 374 -6.64 5.14 14.65
C LEU A 374 -7.64 6.26 14.99
N MET A 375 -8.09 6.98 13.96
CA MET A 375 -9.23 7.89 14.03
C MET A 375 -10.48 7.22 13.47
N THR A 376 -11.65 7.66 13.93
CA THR A 376 -12.92 7.22 13.35
C THR A 376 -12.99 7.62 11.88
N THR A 377 -13.21 6.65 11.01
CA THR A 377 -13.30 6.88 9.56
C THR A 377 -14.61 7.59 9.22
N MET A 378 -14.55 8.62 8.37
CA MET A 378 -15.76 9.20 7.77
C MET A 378 -16.12 8.40 6.52
N ARG A 379 -16.90 7.33 6.71
CA ARG A 379 -17.36 6.46 5.63
C ARG A 379 -18.40 7.15 4.74
N GLY A 380 -18.37 6.87 3.44
CA GLY A 380 -19.27 7.44 2.45
C GLY A 380 -18.90 8.88 2.07
N SER A 381 -19.85 9.60 1.48
CA SER A 381 -19.64 10.97 1.00
C SER A 381 -19.41 11.95 2.15
N VAL A 382 -18.28 12.65 2.12
CA VAL A 382 -17.87 13.65 3.10
C VAL A 382 -18.10 15.07 2.59
N HIS A 383 -17.77 15.31 1.32
CA HIS A 383 -17.92 16.63 0.70
C HIS A 383 -18.14 16.51 -0.81
N THR A 384 -18.97 17.39 -1.36
CA THR A 384 -19.14 17.59 -2.81
C THR A 384 -18.61 18.96 -3.15
N THR A 385 -17.71 19.04 -4.14
CA THR A 385 -17.05 20.29 -4.52
C THR A 385 -17.99 21.21 -5.29
N ASN A 386 -17.60 22.47 -5.46
CA ASN A 386 -18.16 23.28 -6.54
C ASN A 386 -17.71 22.74 -7.91
N GLU A 387 -18.37 23.23 -8.95
CA GLU A 387 -17.95 23.01 -10.33
C GLU A 387 -16.78 23.94 -10.69
N TYR A 388 -15.74 23.37 -11.31
CA TYR A 388 -14.56 24.10 -11.75
C TYR A 388 -14.31 23.82 -13.24
N PRO A 389 -14.13 24.86 -14.08
CA PRO A 389 -13.80 24.64 -15.48
C PRO A 389 -12.38 24.07 -15.61
N PRO A 390 -12.08 23.23 -16.61
CA PRO A 390 -10.73 22.68 -16.81
C PRO A 390 -9.63 23.76 -16.89
N THR A 391 -9.96 24.95 -17.40
CA THR A 391 -9.05 26.10 -17.49
C THR A 391 -8.59 26.65 -16.13
N SER A 392 -9.25 26.26 -15.04
CA SER A 392 -8.85 26.60 -13.67
C SER A 392 -7.66 25.78 -13.17
N PHE A 393 -7.31 24.69 -13.83
CA PHE A 393 -6.27 23.76 -13.40
C PHE A 393 -4.97 23.96 -14.18
N SER A 394 -3.85 23.77 -13.49
CA SER A 394 -2.52 23.89 -14.08
C SER A 394 -2.09 22.59 -14.76
N PRO A 395 -1.55 22.62 -15.99
CA PRO A 395 -0.96 21.44 -16.64
C PRO A 395 0.47 21.14 -16.16
N ALA A 396 1.03 21.98 -15.26
CA ALA A 396 2.39 21.82 -14.78
C ALA A 396 2.55 20.51 -14.00
N GLU A 397 3.64 19.80 -14.28
CA GLU A 397 4.04 18.64 -13.48
C GLU A 397 4.50 19.06 -12.09
N TRP A 398 4.43 18.10 -11.16
CA TRP A 398 5.00 18.30 -9.85
C TRP A 398 6.51 18.53 -9.92
N VAL A 399 7.01 19.42 -9.06
CA VAL A 399 8.42 19.76 -8.97
C VAL A 399 8.84 19.69 -7.50
N SER A 400 9.95 19.00 -7.25
CA SER A 400 10.66 19.00 -5.97
C SER A 400 12.17 19.06 -6.22
N GLU A 401 12.96 19.35 -5.18
CA GLU A 401 14.42 19.25 -5.26
C GLU A 401 14.86 17.83 -5.61
N GLU A 402 14.27 16.84 -4.94
CA GLU A 402 14.52 15.42 -5.17
C GLU A 402 14.17 15.01 -6.61
N ARG A 403 13.01 15.43 -7.12
CA ARG A 403 12.62 15.12 -8.49
C ARG A 403 13.61 15.68 -9.50
N ARG A 404 14.00 16.95 -9.36
CA ARG A 404 14.99 17.59 -10.24
C ARG A 404 16.31 16.83 -10.22
N ARG A 405 16.83 16.51 -9.02
CA ARG A 405 18.08 15.76 -8.87
C ARG A 405 18.07 14.43 -9.62
N TYR A 406 17.02 13.64 -9.48
CA TYR A 406 16.93 12.33 -10.15
C TYR A 406 16.69 12.44 -11.65
N VAL A 407 15.90 13.42 -12.11
CA VAL A 407 15.76 13.69 -13.55
C VAL A 407 17.11 14.09 -14.15
N ASP A 408 17.86 14.96 -13.49
CA ASP A 408 19.19 15.39 -13.94
C ASP A 408 20.21 14.22 -13.93
N GLU A 409 20.12 13.32 -12.95
CA GLU A 409 20.95 12.11 -12.89
C GLU A 409 20.63 11.14 -14.02
N TYR A 410 19.36 10.77 -14.21
CA TYR A 410 18.97 9.84 -15.27
C TYR A 410 19.14 10.43 -16.67
N THR A 411 19.03 11.76 -16.82
CA THR A 411 19.36 12.42 -18.08
C THR A 411 20.85 12.29 -18.39
N ARG A 412 21.73 12.47 -17.40
CA ARG A 412 23.18 12.23 -17.59
C ARG A 412 23.48 10.78 -17.96
N ASP A 413 22.80 9.81 -17.38
CA ASP A 413 22.96 8.39 -17.74
C ASP A 413 22.57 8.13 -19.20
N VAL A 414 21.49 8.76 -19.68
CA VAL A 414 21.07 8.68 -21.08
C VAL A 414 22.10 9.32 -22.00
N ASP A 415 22.59 10.51 -21.66
CA ASP A 415 23.57 11.23 -22.45
C ASP A 415 24.90 10.48 -22.54
N GLU A 416 25.37 9.90 -21.43
CA GLU A 416 26.59 9.08 -21.40
C GLU A 416 26.42 7.81 -22.25
N ALA A 417 25.31 7.08 -22.09
CA ALA A 417 25.05 5.88 -22.87
C ALA A 417 24.90 6.19 -24.36
N GLN A 418 24.29 7.33 -24.72
CA GLN A 418 24.13 7.78 -26.09
C GLN A 418 25.50 8.12 -26.70
N HIS A 419 26.33 8.87 -25.99
CA HIS A 419 27.68 9.20 -26.42
C HIS A 419 28.53 7.94 -26.66
N MET A 420 28.49 6.97 -25.74
CA MET A 420 29.23 5.71 -25.91
C MET A 420 28.69 4.86 -27.06
N PHE A 421 27.38 4.86 -27.28
CA PHE A 421 26.76 4.21 -28.43
C PHE A 421 27.23 4.85 -29.74
N ASP A 422 27.26 6.18 -29.82
CA ASP A 422 27.66 6.93 -31.02
C ASP A 422 29.16 6.73 -31.33
N GLN A 423 30.02 6.63 -30.32
CA GLN A 423 31.44 6.31 -30.51
C GLN A 423 31.67 4.96 -31.22
N THR A 424 30.77 3.98 -31.05
CA THR A 424 30.88 2.70 -31.78
C THR A 424 30.75 2.84 -33.30
N PHE A 425 30.18 3.95 -33.79
CA PHE A 425 30.10 4.28 -35.22
C PHE A 425 31.35 4.99 -35.72
N ASP A 426 31.94 5.87 -34.91
CA ASP A 426 33.09 6.69 -35.32
C ASP A 426 34.42 5.92 -35.32
N GLU A 427 34.55 4.87 -34.50
CA GLU A 427 35.72 3.96 -34.54
C GLU A 427 35.84 3.18 -35.87
N GLY A 428 34.77 3.13 -36.68
CA GLY A 428 34.76 2.52 -38.01
C GLY A 428 35.27 3.41 -39.15
N LYS A 429 35.56 4.69 -38.89
CA LYS A 429 35.95 5.69 -39.91
C LYS A 429 37.44 6.06 -39.93
N ARG A 430 38.31 5.34 -39.24
CA ARG A 430 39.77 5.59 -39.36
C ARG A 430 40.29 5.07 -40.72
N PRO A 431 41.05 5.89 -41.47
CA PRO A 431 41.40 5.68 -42.89
C PRO A 431 42.27 4.46 -43.16
#